data_AF-A0A7X3XWK8-F1
#
_entry.id   AF-A0A7X3XWK8-F1
#
_cell.length_a   1.000
_cell.length_b   1.000
_cell.length_c   1.000
_cell.angle_alpha   90.00
_cell.angle_beta   90.00
_cell.angle_gamma   90.00
#
_symmetry.space_group_name_H-M   'P 1'
#
loop_
_entity.id
_entity.type
_entity.pdbx_description
1 polymer ?
#
loop_
_entity_poly.entity_id
_entity_poly.type
_entity_poly.pdbx_seq_one_letter_code
_entity_poly.pdbx_strand_id
1 'polypeptide(L)'
;MKPTAGRWVTGDDFFDREPELRVLESHVRDHNHLLLTGQWRMGKTSIARELGRRLEADGWIFLFVDVEGSTCAEDAIAAIAKETYSTRAAVDDR
;
A
#
# COMPACT_ATOMS: atom_id res chain seq x y z
N MET A 1 8.27 -19.58 -18.54
CA MET A 1 6.94 -18.98 -18.78
C MET A 1 6.96 -17.56 -18.22
N LYS A 2 6.93 -16.51 -19.05
CA LYS A 2 6.77 -15.13 -18.56
C LYS A 2 5.35 -15.03 -17.99
N PRO A 3 5.15 -14.56 -16.75
CA PRO A 3 3.80 -14.36 -16.25
C PRO A 3 3.09 -13.34 -17.15
N THR A 4 1.98 -13.74 -17.76
CA THR A 4 1.08 -12.89 -18.55
C THR A 4 0.17 -12.01 -17.67
N ALA A 5 0.39 -11.98 -16.36
CA ALA A 5 -0.38 -11.20 -15.41
C ALA A 5 0.17 -9.77 -15.28
N GLY A 6 -0.71 -8.78 -15.35
CA GLY A 6 -0.36 -7.37 -15.17
C GLY A 6 0.23 -7.08 -13.78
N ARG A 7 1.06 -6.04 -13.70
CA ARG A 7 1.54 -5.47 -12.43
C ARG A 7 0.36 -4.88 -11.64
N TRP A 8 0.58 -4.58 -10.37
CA TRP A 8 -0.34 -3.73 -9.61
C TRP A 8 -0.47 -2.36 -10.30
N VAL A 9 -1.61 -1.70 -10.11
CA VAL A 9 -1.98 -0.44 -10.78
C VAL A 9 -2.52 0.58 -9.77
N THR A 10 -2.46 1.87 -10.12
CA THR A 10 -2.93 3.03 -9.33
C THR A 10 -3.34 4.16 -10.29
N GLY A 11 -4.03 5.18 -9.79
CA GLY A 11 -4.41 6.36 -10.58
C GLY A 11 -5.39 6.00 -11.68
N ASP A 12 -5.15 6.50 -12.90
CA ASP A 12 -6.07 6.34 -14.04
C ASP A 12 -6.29 4.87 -14.45
N ASP A 13 -5.33 3.99 -14.13
CA ASP A 13 -5.43 2.55 -14.40
C ASP A 13 -6.21 1.77 -13.31
N PHE A 14 -6.60 2.42 -12.20
CA PHE A 14 -7.38 1.82 -11.13
C PHE A 14 -8.88 2.16 -11.28
N PHE A 15 -9.71 1.15 -11.56
CA PHE A 15 -11.15 1.33 -11.79
C PHE A 15 -11.99 0.20 -11.16
N ASP A 16 -13.31 0.41 -11.12
CA ASP A 16 -14.35 -0.56 -10.69
C ASP A 16 -14.23 -1.09 -9.25
N ARG A 17 -13.53 -0.36 -8.36
CA ARG A 17 -13.40 -0.70 -6.93
C ARG A 17 -13.57 0.47 -5.98
N GLU A 18 -14.22 1.52 -6.48
CA GLU A 18 -14.48 2.73 -5.72
C GLU A 18 -15.30 2.47 -4.43
N PRO A 19 -16.33 1.58 -4.40
CA PRO A 19 -17.04 1.25 -3.17
C PRO A 19 -16.13 0.64 -2.10
N GLU A 20 -15.29 -0.35 -2.46
CA GLU A 20 -14.35 -0.97 -1.53
C GLU A 20 -13.32 0.04 -1.04
N LEU A 21 -12.81 0.89 -1.92
CA LEU A 21 -11.82 1.90 -1.57
C LEU A 21 -12.37 2.89 -0.53
N ARG A 22 -13.62 3.35 -0.70
CA ARG A 22 -14.28 4.23 0.29
C ARG A 22 -14.44 3.59 1.67
N VAL A 23 -14.78 2.30 1.72
CA VAL A 23 -14.90 1.57 2.99
C VAL A 23 -13.55 1.49 3.69
N LEU A 24 -12.50 1.11 2.96
CA LEU A 24 -11.15 1.05 3.50
C LEU A 24 -10.67 2.43 3.99
N GLU A 25 -10.93 3.48 3.21
CA GLU A 25 -10.57 4.84 3.56
C GLU A 25 -11.24 5.31 4.85
N SER A 26 -12.55 5.07 5.01
CA SER A 26 -13.27 5.38 6.26
C SER A 26 -12.60 4.71 7.46
N HIS A 27 -12.30 3.42 7.36
CA HIS A 27 -11.67 2.69 8.47
C HIS A 27 -10.28 3.22 8.83
N VAL A 28 -9.46 3.58 7.84
CA VAL A 28 -8.14 4.17 8.09
C VAL A 28 -8.26 5.53 8.77
N ARG A 29 -9.20 6.38 8.33
CA ARG A 29 -9.46 7.69 8.95
C ARG A 29 -9.98 7.56 10.39
N ASP A 30 -10.71 6.50 10.68
CA ASP A 30 -11.14 6.14 12.04
C ASP A 30 -10.03 5.44 12.87
N HIS A 31 -8.78 5.45 12.38
CA HIS A 31 -7.60 4.85 13.03
C HIS A 31 -7.68 3.34 13.28
N ASN A 32 -8.43 2.61 12.44
CA ASN A 32 -8.53 1.14 12.54
C ASN A 32 -7.39 0.42 11.81
N HIS A 33 -7.05 -0.77 12.30
CA HIS A 33 -6.18 -1.72 11.60
C HIS A 33 -7.00 -2.58 10.63
N LEU A 34 -6.50 -2.74 9.40
CA LEU A 34 -7.19 -3.48 8.33
C LEU A 34 -6.37 -4.69 7.86
N LEU A 35 -7.05 -5.82 7.67
CA LEU A 35 -6.49 -7.02 7.07
C LEU A 35 -7.18 -7.31 5.72
N LEU A 36 -6.45 -7.13 4.62
CA LEU A 36 -6.93 -7.45 3.28
C LEU A 36 -6.67 -8.92 2.95
N THR A 37 -7.72 -9.74 2.97
CA THR A 37 -7.65 -11.16 2.62
C THR A 37 -8.09 -11.42 1.18
N GLY A 38 -7.77 -12.59 0.64
CA GLY A 38 -8.24 -13.04 -0.67
C GLY A 38 -7.13 -13.70 -1.51
N GLN A 39 -7.54 -14.35 -2.60
CA GLN A 39 -6.62 -15.08 -3.49
C GLN A 39 -5.58 -14.16 -4.17
N TRP A 40 -4.51 -14.77 -4.68
CA TRP A 40 -3.48 -14.03 -5.41
C TRP A 40 -4.08 -13.36 -6.65
N ARG A 41 -3.56 -12.18 -7.02
CA ARG A 41 -4.01 -11.37 -8.18
C ARG A 41 -5.43 -10.81 -8.13
N MET A 42 -6.06 -10.78 -6.96
CA MET A 42 -7.34 -10.07 -6.78
C MET A 42 -7.23 -8.54 -6.68
N GLY A 43 -6.04 -7.97 -6.92
CA GLY A 43 -5.83 -6.51 -6.87
C GLY A 43 -5.64 -5.91 -5.47
N LYS A 44 -5.36 -6.73 -4.45
CA LYS A 44 -5.13 -6.28 -3.07
C LYS A 44 -3.99 -5.25 -2.96
N THR A 45 -2.88 -5.50 -3.65
CA THR A 45 -1.76 -4.55 -3.71
C THR A 45 -2.15 -3.26 -4.41
N SER A 46 -2.92 -3.34 -5.51
CA SER A 46 -3.41 -2.17 -6.25
C SER A 46 -4.31 -1.29 -5.37
N ILE A 47 -5.32 -1.87 -4.70
CA ILE A 47 -6.24 -1.09 -3.85
C ILE A 47 -5.54 -0.49 -2.63
N ALA A 48 -4.60 -1.20 -2.01
CA ALA A 48 -3.82 -0.65 -0.89
C ALA A 48 -2.95 0.53 -1.31
N ARG A 49 -2.33 0.45 -2.51
CA ARG A 49 -1.50 1.53 -3.04
C ARG A 49 -2.33 2.72 -3.52
N GLU A 50 -3.48 2.48 -4.13
CA GLU A 50 -4.39 3.55 -4.52
C GLU A 50 -4.96 4.28 -3.28
N LEU A 51 -5.30 3.54 -2.21
CA LEU A 51 -5.68 4.13 -0.93
C LEU A 51 -4.56 5.03 -0.38
N GLY A 52 -3.33 4.52 -0.36
CA GLY A 52 -2.15 5.29 0.05
C GLY A 52 -1.99 6.58 -0.73
N ARG A 53 -2.05 6.50 -2.08
CA ARG A 53 -1.93 7.67 -2.96
C ARG A 53 -2.98 8.76 -2.67
N ARG A 54 -4.23 8.37 -2.37
CA ARG A 54 -5.30 9.31 -2.02
C ARG A 54 -5.09 9.94 -0.65
N LEU A 55 -4.71 9.14 0.34
CA LEU A 55 -4.40 9.65 1.68
C LEU A 55 -3.20 10.61 1.66
N GLU A 56 -2.17 10.32 0.86
CA GLU A 56 -1.04 11.23 0.67
C GLU A 56 -1.45 12.58 0.06
N ALA A 57 -2.40 12.58 -0.89
CA ALA A 57 -2.94 13.82 -1.43
C ALA A 57 -3.65 14.69 -0.36
N ASP A 58 -4.12 14.05 0.72
CA ASP A 58 -4.74 14.68 1.87
C ASP A 58 -3.76 14.91 3.04
N GLY A 59 -2.45 14.81 2.79
CA GLY A 59 -1.40 15.13 3.76
C GLY A 59 -1.00 14.00 4.71
N TRP A 60 -1.48 12.77 4.50
CA TRP A 60 -1.00 11.62 5.25
C TRP A 60 0.38 11.18 4.77
N ILE A 61 1.15 10.57 5.66
CA ILE A 61 2.36 9.83 5.29
C ILE A 61 1.96 8.39 5.01
N PHE A 62 2.17 7.92 3.79
CA PHE A 62 1.94 6.53 3.43
C PHE A 62 3.26 5.76 3.33
N LEU A 63 3.33 4.63 4.03
CA LEU A 63 4.47 3.73 4.02
C LEU A 63 4.02 2.38 3.45
N PHE A 64 4.57 1.97 2.31
CA PHE A 64 4.36 0.64 1.76
C PHE A 64 5.60 -0.22 1.95
N VAL A 65 5.47 -1.32 2.69
CA VAL A 65 6.57 -2.25 2.93
C VAL A 65 6.19 -3.61 2.39
N ASP A 66 6.99 -4.12 1.46
CA ASP A 66 6.90 -5.51 1.01
C ASP A 66 7.78 -6.38 1.89
N VAL A 67 7.16 -7.36 2.56
CA VAL A 67 7.84 -8.32 3.42
C VAL A 67 7.90 -9.71 2.78
N GLU A 68 7.45 -9.86 1.52
CA GLU A 68 7.59 -11.09 0.75
C GLU A 68 9.09 -11.38 0.52
N GLY A 69 9.63 -12.31 1.32
CA GLY A 69 11.06 -12.65 1.32
C GLY A 69 11.74 -12.46 2.67
N SER A 70 11.07 -11.85 3.66
CA SER A 70 11.53 -11.85 5.05
C SER A 70 11.51 -13.27 5.60
N THR A 71 12.60 -13.67 6.24
CA THR A 71 12.78 -15.02 6.81
C THR A 71 12.63 -15.05 8.33
N CYS A 72 12.78 -13.89 8.96
CA CYS A 72 12.57 -13.69 10.39
C CYS A 72 11.92 -12.31 10.67
N ALA A 73 11.61 -12.04 11.94
CA ALA A 73 10.97 -10.79 12.34
C ALA A 73 11.90 -9.58 12.14
N GLU A 74 13.21 -9.79 12.32
CA GLU A 74 14.25 -8.77 12.17
C GLU A 74 14.32 -8.25 10.73
N ASP A 75 14.14 -9.13 9.73
CA ASP A 75 14.07 -8.74 8.32
C ASP A 75 12.92 -7.77 8.06
N ALA A 76 11.74 -8.04 8.62
CA ALA A 76 10.57 -7.18 8.48
C ALA A 76 10.78 -5.82 9.16
N ILE A 77 11.38 -5.81 10.36
CA ILE A 77 11.73 -4.57 11.08
C ILE A 77 12.73 -3.74 10.25
N ALA A 78 13.76 -4.38 9.70
CA ALA A 78 14.75 -3.72 8.87
C ALA A 78 14.11 -3.12 7.58
N ALA A 79 13.19 -3.84 6.95
CA ALA A 79 12.45 -3.36 5.80
C ALA A 79 11.60 -2.12 6.15
N ILE A 80 10.86 -2.15 7.25
CA ILE A 80 10.05 -1.01 7.71
C ILE A 80 10.93 0.21 7.99
N ALA A 81 12.04 0.03 8.70
CA ALA A 81 12.96 1.13 9.04
C ALA A 81 13.56 1.79 7.79
N LYS A 82 13.98 0.96 6.82
CA LYS A 82 14.54 1.43 5.54
C LYS A 82 13.55 2.27 4.75
N GLU A 83 12.32 1.78 4.59
CA GLU A 83 11.28 2.52 3.86
C GLU A 83 10.90 3.80 4.60
N THR A 84 10.81 3.77 5.95
CA THR A 84 10.52 4.95 6.77
C THR A 84 11.54 6.06 6.55
N TYR A 85 12.84 5.72 6.53
CA TYR A 85 13.91 6.68 6.26
C TYR A 85 13.77 7.31 4.87
N SER A 86 13.44 6.50 3.87
CA SER A 86 13.30 6.93 2.48
C SER A 86 12.10 7.87 2.29
N THR A 87 10.95 7.54 2.89
CA THR A 87 9.75 8.39 2.87
C THR A 87 9.98 9.70 3.61
N ARG A 88 10.62 9.67 4.78
CA ARG A 88 10.88 10.90 5.55
C ARG A 88 11.79 11.86 4.77
N ALA A 89 12.86 11.38 4.16
CA ALA A 89 13.74 12.21 3.34
C ALA A 89 12.96 12.89 2.20
N ALA A 90 12.04 12.16 1.55
CA ALA A 90 11.20 12.70 0.49
C ALA A 90 10.15 13.73 0.96
N VAL A 91 9.76 13.71 2.25
CA VAL A 91 8.88 14.70 2.85
C VAL A 91 9.65 15.96 3.27
N ASP A 92 10.84 15.80 3.84
CA ASP A 92 11.69 16.92 4.27
C ASP A 92 12.22 17.78 3.08
N ASP A 93 12.27 17.21 1.87
CA ASP A 93 12.69 17.89 0.62
C ASP A 93 11.55 18.63 -0.13
N ARG A 94 10.29 18.57 0.34
CA ARG A 94 9.12 19.23 -0.29
C ARG A 94 8.71 20.51 0.43
#